data_AF-A0A378LT89-F1
#
_entry.id   AF-A0A378LT89-F1
#
_cell.length_a   1.000
_cell.length_b   1.000
_cell.length_c   1.000
_cell.angle_alpha   90.00
_cell.angle_beta   90.00
_cell.angle_gamma   90.00
#
_symmetry.space_group_name_H-M   'P 1'
#
loop_
_entity.id
_entity.type
_entity.pdbx_description
1 polymer ?
#
loop_
_entity_poly.entity_id
_entity_poly.type
_entity_poly.pdbx_seq_one_letter_code
_entity_poly.pdbx_strand_id
1 'polypeptide(L)'
;MKDNLTLGGEVFYEEAMTFDGAASLILNAGGIYNFTKNFALQFSVGHSIAGQEHLLGYLGLYWSIGKDSSSSLNKMHQQASSANVNGAHKNQ
;
A
#
# COMPACT_ATOMS: atom_id res chain seq x y z
N MET A 1 3.57 15.26 -8.01
CA MET A 1 2.28 14.55 -8.15
C MET A 1 2.33 13.33 -7.23
N LYS A 2 1.19 12.88 -6.67
CA LYS A 2 1.17 11.72 -5.77
C LYS A 2 0.61 10.54 -6.57
N ASP A 3 1.45 9.54 -6.83
CA ASP A 3 1.04 8.39 -7.62
C ASP A 3 0.20 7.48 -6.75
N ASN A 4 -1.10 7.38 -7.07
CA ASN A 4 -2.05 6.56 -6.30
C ASN A 4 -2.04 5.09 -6.73
N LEU A 5 -1.29 4.75 -7.79
CA LEU A 5 -1.23 3.42 -8.35
C LEU A 5 0.23 2.96 -8.46
N THR A 6 0.53 1.81 -7.88
CA THR A 6 1.77 1.07 -8.11
C THR A 6 1.41 -0.22 -8.81
N LEU A 7 2.08 -0.50 -9.93
CA LEU A 7 1.95 -1.75 -10.67
C LEU A 7 3.28 -2.49 -10.67
N GLY A 8 3.22 -3.81 -10.74
CA GLY A 8 4.39 -4.66 -10.86
C GLY A 8 4.01 -6.00 -11.49
N GLY A 9 5.03 -6.73 -11.91
CA GLY A 9 4.89 -8.08 -12.43
C GLY A 9 6.23 -8.78 -12.44
N GLU A 10 6.18 -10.10 -12.37
CA GLU A 10 7.34 -10.95 -12.21
C GLU A 10 7.17 -12.19 -13.10
N VAL A 11 8.30 -12.74 -13.54
CA VAL A 11 8.38 -13.97 -14.31
C VAL A 11 9.31 -14.92 -13.57
N PHE A 12 8.85 -16.14 -13.35
CA PHE A 12 9.63 -17.16 -12.65
C PHE A 12 9.63 -18.46 -13.43
N TYR A 13 10.74 -19.17 -13.33
CA TYR A 13 10.87 -20.54 -13.80
C TYR A 13 10.95 -21.46 -12.59
N GLU A 14 10.07 -22.45 -12.56
CA GLU A 14 9.97 -23.46 -11.51
C GLU A 14 10.37 -24.81 -12.09
N GLU A 15 11.35 -25.49 -11.50
CA GLU A 15 11.76 -26.82 -11.93
C GLU A 15 10.75 -27.89 -11.50
N ALA A 16 10.78 -29.05 -12.16
CA ALA A 16 9.93 -30.17 -11.79
C ALA A 16 10.25 -30.64 -10.36
N MET A 17 9.25 -30.59 -9.46
CA MET A 17 9.40 -31.03 -8.07
C MET A 17 9.25 -32.54 -7.87
N THR A 18 8.72 -33.26 -8.86
CA THR A 18 8.51 -34.72 -8.82
C THR A 18 9.07 -35.38 -10.07
N PHE A 19 9.34 -36.69 -10.01
CA PHE A 19 9.89 -37.45 -11.14
C PHE A 19 8.98 -37.44 -12.37
N ASP A 20 7.67 -37.35 -12.14
CA ASP A 20 6.60 -37.25 -13.14
C ASP A 20 6.12 -35.81 -13.36
N GLY A 21 6.75 -34.83 -12.71
CA GLY A 21 6.41 -33.41 -12.78
C GLY A 21 6.96 -32.74 -14.04
N ALA A 22 6.44 -31.55 -14.34
CA ALA A 22 6.95 -30.69 -15.41
C ALA A 22 7.43 -29.36 -14.82
N ALA A 23 8.50 -28.81 -15.41
CA ALA A 23 8.92 -27.45 -15.11
C ALA A 23 7.89 -26.45 -15.66
N SER A 24 7.73 -25.32 -14.99
CA SER A 24 6.74 -24.31 -15.29
C SER A 24 7.36 -22.92 -15.46
N LEU A 25 6.84 -22.15 -16.41
CA LEU A 25 7.12 -20.72 -16.54
C LEU A 25 5.87 -19.95 -16.12
N ILE A 26 5.98 -19.18 -15.04
CA ILE A 26 4.85 -18.50 -14.41
C ILE A 26 5.04 -16.99 -14.56
N LEU A 27 3.96 -16.30 -14.92
CA LEU A 27 3.89 -14.84 -14.92
C LEU A 27 2.85 -14.39 -13.90
N ASN A 28 3.22 -13.41 -13.08
CA ASN A 28 2.28 -12.69 -12.23
C ASN A 28 2.27 -11.19 -12.56
N ALA A 29 1.13 -10.55 -12.30
CA ALA A 29 0.95 -9.12 -12.45
C ALA A 29 -0.02 -8.63 -11.40
N GLY A 30 0.26 -7.46 -10.83
CA GLY A 30 -0.54 -6.91 -9.75
C GLY A 30 -0.15 -5.50 -9.38
N GLY A 31 -0.67 -5.06 -8.25
CA GLY A 31 -0.43 -3.71 -7.78
C GLY A 31 -1.13 -3.34 -6.49
N ILE A 32 -0.95 -2.07 -6.15
CA ILE A 32 -1.61 -1.40 -5.04
C ILE A 32 -2.25 -0.13 -5.58
N TYR A 33 -3.55 0.03 -5.32
CA TYR A 33 -4.27 1.28 -5.53
C TYR A 33 -4.59 1.94 -4.20
N ASN A 34 -4.04 3.12 -3.96
CA ASN A 34 -4.24 3.92 -2.76
C ASN A 34 -5.43 4.86 -2.96
N PHE A 35 -6.58 4.53 -2.37
CA PHE A 35 -7.73 5.45 -2.34
C PHE A 35 -7.44 6.66 -1.44
N THR A 36 -6.78 6.42 -0.30
CA THR A 36 -6.31 7.43 0.64
C THR A 36 -4.97 7.01 1.23
N LYS A 37 -4.40 7.78 2.16
CA LYS A 37 -3.21 7.37 2.93
C LYS A 37 -3.46 6.19 3.87
N ASN A 38 -4.72 5.91 4.21
CA ASN A 38 -5.10 4.93 5.22
C ASN A 38 -5.99 3.82 4.64
N PHE A 39 -6.22 3.83 3.32
CA PHE A 39 -7.12 2.91 2.64
C PHE A 39 -6.58 2.57 1.26
N ALA A 40 -6.24 1.30 1.03
CA ALA A 40 -5.68 0.83 -0.22
C ALA A 40 -6.17 -0.58 -0.57
N LEU A 41 -6.29 -0.84 -1.88
CA LEU A 41 -6.56 -2.15 -2.45
C LEU A 41 -5.27 -2.74 -2.99
N GLN A 42 -4.96 -3.97 -2.62
CA GLN A 42 -3.89 -4.76 -3.22
C GLN A 42 -4.49 -5.89 -4.05
N PHE A 43 -3.95 -6.12 -5.24
CA PHE A 43 -4.42 -7.17 -6.14
C PHE A 43 -3.25 -7.83 -6.86
N SER A 44 -3.41 -9.10 -7.21
CA SER A 44 -2.52 -9.79 -8.14
C SER A 44 -3.24 -10.93 -8.81
N VAL A 45 -2.79 -11.26 -10.02
CA VAL A 45 -3.16 -12.45 -10.76
C VAL A 45 -1.91 -13.04 -11.38
N GLY A 46 -1.76 -14.34 -11.30
CA GLY A 46 -0.68 -15.07 -11.94
C GLY A 46 -1.18 -16.34 -12.60
N HIS A 47 -0.55 -16.70 -13.70
CA HIS A 47 -0.81 -17.95 -14.39
C HIS A 47 0.47 -18.53 -15.01
N SER A 48 0.48 -19.84 -15.20
CA SER A 48 1.52 -20.51 -15.99
C SER A 48 1.33 -20.25 -17.48
N ILE A 49 2.41 -19.90 -18.17
CA ILE A 49 2.45 -19.74 -19.63
C ILE A 49 2.94 -21.03 -20.29
N ALA A 50 3.77 -21.82 -19.59
CA ALA A 50 4.26 -23.12 -20.02
C ALA A 50 4.42 -24.06 -18.82
N GLY A 51 4.32 -25.37 -19.05
CA GLY A 51 4.44 -26.38 -17.99
C GLY A 51 3.10 -26.76 -17.38
N GLN A 52 3.08 -26.91 -16.05
CA GLN A 52 1.86 -27.25 -15.32
C GLN A 52 0.91 -26.06 -15.25
N GLU A 53 -0.39 -26.31 -15.40
CA GLU A 53 -1.41 -25.25 -15.33
C GLU A 53 -1.59 -24.78 -13.88
N HIS A 54 -1.24 -23.51 -13.65
CA HIS A 54 -1.51 -22.82 -12.40
C HIS A 54 -2.25 -21.52 -12.70
N LEU A 55 -3.29 -21.22 -11.93
CA LEU A 55 -3.95 -19.93 -11.90
C LEU A 55 -4.16 -19.55 -10.44
N LEU A 56 -3.61 -18.42 -10.03
CA LEU A 56 -3.76 -17.90 -8.67
C LEU A 56 -4.04 -16.41 -8.71
N GLY A 57 -5.04 -15.99 -7.97
CA GLY A 57 -5.36 -14.57 -7.80
C GLY A 57 -5.58 -14.27 -6.33
N TYR A 58 -5.21 -13.06 -5.92
CA TYR A 58 -5.50 -12.57 -4.58
C TYR A 58 -6.00 -11.12 -4.61
N LEU A 59 -6.80 -10.82 -3.59
CA LEU A 59 -7.31 -9.48 -3.31
C LEU A 59 -7.14 -9.18 -1.83
N GLY A 60 -6.54 -8.03 -1.51
CA GLY A 60 -6.23 -7.62 -0.15
C GLY A 60 -6.69 -6.19 0.11
N LEU A 61 -7.17 -5.93 1.32
CA LEU A 61 -7.61 -4.60 1.74
C LEU A 61 -6.73 -4.11 2.89
N TYR A 62 -6.09 -2.96 2.69
CA TYR A 62 -5.38 -2.26 3.75
C TYR A 62 -6.28 -1.16 4.31
N TRP A 63 -6.46 -1.17 5.64
CA TRP A 63 -7.14 -0.11 6.35
C TRP A 63 -6.44 0.19 7.68
N SER A 64 -5.99 1.44 7.85
CA SER A 64 -5.46 1.95 9.11
C SER A 64 -6.42 2.96 9.76
N ILE A 65 -6.63 2.85 11.07
CA ILE A 65 -7.48 3.74 11.86
C ILE A 65 -6.58 4.60 12.75
N GLY A 66 -6.57 5.93 12.54
CA GLY A 66 -5.77 6.87 13.31
C GLY A 66 -5.82 8.29 12.74
N LYS A 67 -5.56 9.32 13.57
CA LYS A 67 -5.48 10.71 13.10
C LYS A 67 -4.14 10.95 12.40
N ASP A 68 -4.20 11.60 11.24
CA ASP A 68 -3.02 12.18 10.58
C ASP A 68 -2.27 13.08 11.55
N SER A 69 -1.03 12.72 11.91
CA SER A 69 -0.22 13.45 12.90
C SER A 69 0.02 14.92 12.53
N SER A 70 -0.08 15.26 11.23
CA SER A 70 -0.02 16.64 10.75
C SER A 70 -1.17 17.50 11.26
N SER A 71 -2.35 16.93 11.44
CA SER A 71 -3.55 17.66 11.89
C SER A 71 -3.53 17.96 13.39
N SER A 72 -2.87 17.13 14.21
CA SER A 72 -2.64 17.40 15.64
C SER A 72 -1.51 18.40 15.87
N LEU A 73 -0.42 18.33 15.09
CA LEU A 73 0.66 19.32 15.11
C LEU A 73 0.17 20.74 14.80
N ASN A 74 -0.68 20.89 13.78
CA ASN A 74 -1.22 22.20 13.40
C ASN A 74 -2.16 22.79 14.47
N LYS A 75 -2.88 21.94 15.21
CA LYS A 75 -3.72 22.38 16.34
C LYS A 75 -2.88 22.85 17.53
N MET A 76 -1.80 22.14 17.86
CA MET A 76 -0.89 22.57 18.93
C MET A 76 -0.20 23.91 18.60
N HIS A 77 0.23 24.10 17.35
CA HIS A 77 0.87 25.36 16.94
C HIS A 77 -0.10 26.55 17.06
N GLN A 78 -1.33 26.41 16.55
CA GLN A 78 -2.34 27.46 16.67
C GLN A 78 -2.71 27.78 18.12
N GLN A 79 -2.77 26.76 18.98
CA GLN A 79 -3.07 26.93 20.41
C GLN A 79 -1.91 27.59 21.17
N ALA A 80 -0.67 27.27 20.83
CA ALA A 80 0.52 27.92 21.38
C ALA A 80 0.61 29.40 20.94
N SER A 81 0.34 29.70 19.67
CA SER A 81 0.34 31.07 19.15
C SER A 81 -0.76 31.94 19.79
N SER A 82 -1.96 31.38 20.02
CA SER A 82 -3.07 32.11 20.65
C SER A 82 -2.90 32.30 22.17
N ALA A 83 -2.24 31.37 22.86
CA ALA A 83 -1.87 31.56 24.26
C ALA A 83 -0.84 32.69 24.47
N ASN A 84 0.13 32.82 23.55
CA ASN A 84 1.15 33.86 23.60
C ASN A 84 0.57 35.28 23.41
N VAL A 85 -0.41 35.43 22.50
CA VAL A 85 -1.08 36.72 22.24
C VAL A 85 -1.91 37.19 23.44
N ASN A 86 -2.61 36.27 24.12
CA ASN A 86 -3.43 36.60 25.29
C ASN A 86 -2.60 36.89 26.55
N GLY A 87 -1.37 36.36 26.66
CA GLY A 87 -0.44 36.70 27.74
C GLY A 87 0.11 38.12 27.64
N ALA A 88 0.33 38.63 26.42
CA ALA A 88 0.84 39.98 26.18
C ALA A 88 -0.15 41.10 26.54
N HIS A 89 -1.46 40.82 26.46
CA HIS A 89 -2.53 41.79 26.79
C HIS A 89 -2.83 41.90 28.30
N LYS A 90 -2.34 40.98 29.14
CA LYS A 90 -2.65 40.96 30.58
C LYS A 90 -1.64 41.69 31.46
N ASN A 91 -0.53 42.17 30.88
CA ASN A 91 0.55 42.88 31.56
C ASN A 91 0.60 44.38 31.22
N GLN A 92 -0.53 44.98 30.84
CA GLN A 92 -0.68 46.43 30.67
C GLN A 92 -1.66 47.00 31.69
#